data_AF-A0A383ELA6-F1
#
_entry.id   AF-A0A383ELA6-F1
#
_cell.length_a   1.000
_cell.length_b   1.000
_cell.length_c   1.000
_cell.angle_alpha   90.00
_cell.angle_beta   90.00
_cell.angle_gamma   90.00
#
_symmetry.space_group_name_H-M   'P 1'
#
loop_
_entity.id
_entity.type
_entity.pdbx_description
1 polymer ?
#
loop_
_entity_poly.entity_id
_entity_poly.type
_entity_poly.pdbx_seq_one_letter_code
_entity_poly.pdbx_strand_id
1 'polypeptide(L)'
;MNWDNIYYELGEISYDDLCESQYLSKILYYIKESLGDKFDRYDFYIYSSKGIYNLPKPIVISNSKPKVLIYISDEQATVPLYLNKYFIAIFKCYLSKHHDEERIYPFSLGYHKDVPHLSIIPINDRLTNVFFSGNLENDSRLSFYKELSPLRFIPDRVFYQIKKEIKKYFPRDCSNIFKNSIINFTRGFSSGLSGDEYA
;
A
#
# COMPACT_ATOMS: atom_id res chain seq x y z
N MET A 1 -1.24 -16.07 -13.99
CA MET A 1 -1.92 -17.27 -13.43
C MET A 1 -3.36 -17.22 -13.89
N ASN A 2 -3.91 -18.30 -14.45
CA ASN A 2 -5.33 -18.36 -14.78
C ASN A 2 -5.96 -19.41 -13.86
N TRP A 3 -6.67 -18.96 -12.84
CA TRP A 3 -7.35 -19.79 -11.86
C TRP A 3 -8.84 -19.49 -11.92
N ASP A 4 -9.67 -20.51 -12.10
CA ASP A 4 -11.11 -20.33 -12.34
C ASP A 4 -11.90 -19.87 -11.10
N ASN A 5 -11.29 -19.97 -9.92
CA ASN A 5 -11.87 -19.61 -8.62
C ASN A 5 -11.32 -18.30 -8.03
N ILE A 6 -10.61 -17.49 -8.84
CA ILE A 6 -10.10 -16.19 -8.40
C ILE A 6 -10.66 -15.08 -9.26
N TYR A 7 -11.22 -14.07 -8.60
CA TYR A 7 -11.92 -12.98 -9.23
C TYR A 7 -11.33 -11.65 -8.77
N TYR A 8 -11.07 -10.76 -9.73
CA TYR A 8 -10.50 -9.44 -9.48
C TYR A 8 -11.53 -8.37 -9.79
N GLU A 9 -11.72 -7.43 -8.85
CA GLU A 9 -12.60 -6.30 -9.04
C GLU A 9 -11.91 -5.00 -8.64
N LEU A 10 -11.37 -4.31 -9.64
CA LEU A 10 -10.43 -3.21 -9.47
C LEU A 10 -10.84 -1.98 -10.31
N GLY A 11 -12.11 -1.91 -10.72
CA GLY A 11 -12.60 -0.90 -11.65
C GLY A 11 -12.05 -1.13 -13.06
N GLU A 12 -11.30 -0.16 -13.59
CA GLU A 12 -10.69 -0.18 -14.93
C GLU A 12 -9.27 -0.75 -14.95
N ILE A 13 -8.71 -1.12 -13.78
CA ILE A 13 -7.32 -1.55 -13.65
C ILE A 13 -7.24 -3.07 -13.82
N SER A 14 -6.31 -3.55 -14.66
CA SER A 14 -6.05 -4.99 -14.80
C SER A 14 -5.29 -5.53 -13.60
N TYR A 15 -5.33 -6.86 -13.37
CA TYR A 15 -4.58 -7.45 -12.25
C TYR A 15 -3.07 -7.18 -12.33
N ASP A 16 -2.50 -7.28 -13.54
CA ASP A 16 -1.06 -7.10 -13.75
C ASP A 16 -0.62 -5.65 -13.51
N ASP A 17 -1.54 -4.69 -13.62
CA ASP A 17 -1.31 -3.27 -13.35
C ASP A 17 -1.30 -2.93 -11.85
N LEU A 18 -1.71 -3.86 -10.97
CA LEU A 18 -1.63 -3.63 -9.53
C LEU A 18 -0.18 -3.51 -9.07
N CYS A 19 0.06 -2.54 -8.18
CA CYS A 19 1.34 -2.39 -7.50
C CYS A 19 1.75 -3.67 -6.78
N GLU A 20 0.80 -4.42 -6.20
CA GLU A 20 1.09 -5.59 -5.35
C GLU A 20 0.84 -6.93 -6.08
N SER A 21 0.69 -6.94 -7.41
CA SER A 21 0.31 -8.13 -8.19
C SER A 21 1.19 -9.35 -7.94
N GLN A 22 2.51 -9.17 -7.94
CA GLN A 22 3.47 -10.26 -7.66
C GLN A 22 3.35 -10.79 -6.23
N TYR A 23 3.16 -9.90 -5.25
CA TYR A 23 2.97 -10.29 -3.86
C TYR A 23 1.69 -11.12 -3.71
N LEU A 24 0.57 -10.64 -4.27
CA LEU A 24 -0.71 -11.34 -4.24
C LEU A 24 -0.64 -12.70 -4.93
N SER A 25 0.04 -12.79 -6.08
CA SER A 25 0.23 -14.06 -6.80
C SER A 25 0.96 -15.09 -5.94
N LYS A 26 2.01 -14.68 -5.22
CA LYS A 26 2.75 -15.56 -4.31
C LYS A 26 1.90 -15.98 -3.11
N ILE A 27 1.13 -15.06 -2.52
CA ILE A 27 0.21 -15.40 -1.43
C ILE A 27 -0.82 -16.43 -1.87
N LEU A 28 -1.46 -16.23 -3.02
CA LEU A 28 -2.45 -17.17 -3.55
C LEU A 28 -1.83 -18.53 -3.89
N TYR A 29 -0.59 -18.54 -4.40
CA TYR A 29 0.17 -19.78 -4.59
C TYR A 29 0.37 -20.51 -3.26
N TYR A 30 0.86 -19.84 -2.21
CA TYR A 30 1.06 -20.47 -0.91
C TYR A 30 -0.25 -20.91 -0.24
N ILE A 31 -1.34 -20.18 -0.44
CA ILE A 31 -2.68 -20.60 0.01
C ILE A 31 -3.08 -21.89 -0.72
N LYS A 32 -2.88 -21.98 -2.04
CA LYS A 32 -3.13 -23.20 -2.81
C LYS A 32 -2.30 -24.37 -2.31
N GLU A 33 -0.99 -24.18 -2.13
CA GLU A 33 -0.10 -25.23 -1.61
C GLU A 33 -0.53 -25.70 -0.22
N SER A 34 -0.97 -24.78 0.64
CA SER A 34 -1.41 -25.11 2.00
C SER A 34 -2.77 -25.80 2.06
N LEU A 35 -3.70 -25.43 1.17
CA LEU A 35 -5.06 -25.99 1.13
C LEU A 35 -5.18 -27.26 0.28
N GLY A 36 -4.27 -27.48 -0.67
CA GLY A 36 -4.35 -28.56 -1.66
C GLY A 36 -5.69 -28.54 -2.40
N ASP A 37 -6.34 -29.70 -2.51
CA ASP A 37 -7.64 -29.88 -3.19
C ASP A 37 -8.78 -29.06 -2.57
N LYS A 38 -8.61 -28.55 -1.34
CA LYS A 38 -9.62 -27.67 -0.74
C LYS A 38 -9.62 -26.28 -1.38
N PHE A 39 -8.55 -25.88 -2.06
CA PHE A 39 -8.44 -24.56 -2.68
C PHE A 39 -9.61 -24.28 -3.64
N ASP A 40 -9.93 -25.23 -4.51
CA ASP A 40 -10.99 -25.08 -5.52
C ASP A 40 -12.41 -25.12 -4.93
N ARG A 41 -12.55 -25.39 -3.63
CA ARG A 41 -13.84 -25.34 -2.92
C ARG A 41 -14.24 -23.92 -2.52
N TYR A 42 -13.31 -22.97 -2.59
CA TYR A 42 -13.53 -21.57 -2.23
C TYR A 42 -13.39 -20.67 -3.45
N ASP A 43 -14.19 -19.61 -3.46
CA ASP A 43 -14.04 -18.51 -4.41
C ASP A 43 -13.29 -17.36 -3.72
N PHE A 44 -12.15 -16.95 -4.29
CA PHE A 44 -11.33 -15.87 -3.78
C PHE A 44 -11.60 -14.58 -4.57
N TYR A 45 -11.88 -13.51 -3.83
CA TYR A 45 -12.17 -12.20 -4.40
C TYR A 45 -11.09 -11.21 -3.98
N ILE A 46 -10.42 -10.61 -4.95
CA ILE A 46 -9.48 -9.50 -4.71
C ILE A 46 -10.19 -8.21 -5.08
N TYR A 47 -10.35 -7.34 -4.09
CA TYR A 47 -11.15 -6.14 -4.20
C TYR A 47 -10.35 -4.92 -3.76
N SER A 48 -10.45 -3.84 -4.54
CA SER A 48 -9.90 -2.53 -4.23
C SER A 48 -10.99 -1.48 -4.44
N SER A 49 -11.37 -0.76 -3.39
CA SER A 49 -12.24 0.40 -3.52
C SER A 49 -11.39 1.68 -3.54
N LYS A 50 -11.65 2.58 -4.50
CA LYS A 50 -11.18 3.97 -4.44
C LYS A 50 -12.24 4.92 -3.87
N GLY A 51 -13.27 4.39 -3.21
CA GLY A 51 -14.43 5.18 -2.80
C GLY A 51 -15.42 4.42 -1.93
N ILE A 52 -16.06 5.17 -1.04
CA ILE A 52 -17.00 4.65 -0.05
C ILE A 52 -18.25 4.12 -0.78
N TYR A 53 -18.66 2.88 -0.46
CA TYR A 53 -19.96 2.25 -0.79
C TYR A 53 -20.15 1.49 -2.12
N ASN A 54 -19.12 1.23 -2.93
CA ASN A 54 -19.29 0.26 -4.01
C ASN A 54 -19.14 -1.15 -3.44
N LEU A 55 -20.25 -1.83 -3.15
CA LEU A 55 -20.22 -3.26 -2.85
C LEU A 55 -19.42 -4.00 -3.93
N PRO A 56 -18.52 -4.94 -3.58
CA PRO A 56 -17.94 -5.82 -4.58
C PRO A 56 -19.05 -6.43 -5.44
N LYS A 57 -19.05 -6.21 -6.76
CA LYS A 57 -19.99 -6.79 -7.75
C LYS A 57 -20.25 -8.28 -7.53
N PRO A 58 -19.31 -9.12 -7.08
CA PRO A 58 -19.55 -10.54 -6.79
C PRO A 58 -20.50 -10.84 -5.63
N ILE A 59 -20.90 -9.85 -4.84
CA ILE A 59 -22.03 -9.98 -3.90
C ILE A 59 -23.32 -10.35 -4.66
N VAL A 60 -23.42 -9.98 -5.94
CA VAL A 60 -24.56 -10.26 -6.82
C VAL A 60 -24.47 -11.65 -7.49
N ILE A 61 -23.28 -12.25 -7.54
CA ILE A 61 -23.09 -13.58 -8.17
C ILE A 61 -23.47 -14.66 -7.16
N SER A 62 -24.63 -15.28 -7.39
CA SER A 62 -25.07 -16.51 -6.71
C SER A 62 -24.15 -17.66 -7.11
N ASN A 63 -23.08 -17.90 -6.36
CA ASN A 63 -22.28 -19.12 -6.47
C ASN A 63 -22.45 -19.96 -5.20
N SER A 64 -22.45 -21.28 -5.34
CA SER A 64 -22.65 -22.21 -4.21
C SER A 64 -21.41 -22.33 -3.31
N LYS A 65 -20.24 -21.90 -3.78
CA LYS A 65 -18.98 -21.99 -3.05
C LYS A 65 -18.86 -20.90 -1.97
N PRO A 66 -18.30 -21.21 -0.79
CA PRO A 66 -17.97 -20.20 0.21
C PRO A 66 -16.97 -19.18 -0.34
N LYS A 67 -17.20 -17.90 -0.03
CA LYS A 67 -16.44 -16.78 -0.57
C LYS A 67 -15.42 -16.25 0.42
N VAL A 68 -14.20 -15.98 -0.04
CA VAL A 68 -13.11 -15.37 0.71
C VAL A 68 -12.76 -14.03 0.07
N LEU A 69 -12.66 -12.97 0.86
CA LEU A 69 -12.31 -11.63 0.38
C LEU A 69 -10.87 -11.27 0.78
N ILE A 70 -10.10 -10.75 -0.16
CA ILE A 70 -8.82 -10.08 0.05
C ILE A 70 -9.04 -8.62 -0.34
N TYR A 71 -9.19 -7.76 0.67
CA TYR A 71 -9.45 -6.34 0.51
C TYR A 71 -8.12 -5.56 0.58
N ILE A 72 -7.68 -5.08 -0.58
CA ILE A 72 -6.45 -4.30 -0.77
C ILE A 72 -6.75 -2.82 -1.01
N SER A 73 -5.69 -2.00 -0.93
CA SER A 73 -5.70 -0.57 -1.24
C SER A 73 -6.69 0.30 -0.44
N ASP A 74 -7.33 -0.24 0.59
CA ASP A 74 -8.07 0.54 1.58
C ASP A 74 -7.14 1.00 2.69
N GLU A 75 -6.72 2.27 2.62
CA GLU A 75 -5.87 2.91 3.63
C GLU A 75 -6.65 3.37 4.87
N GLN A 76 -7.97 3.15 4.91
CA GLN A 76 -8.77 3.50 6.07
C GLN A 76 -8.72 2.40 7.13
N ALA A 77 -8.62 2.80 8.40
CA ALA A 77 -8.66 1.90 9.55
C ALA A 77 -10.08 1.38 9.88
N THR A 78 -10.96 1.29 8.87
CA THR A 78 -12.36 0.90 9.03
C THR A 78 -12.53 -0.62 8.95
N VAL A 79 -13.54 -1.11 9.66
CA VAL A 79 -13.93 -2.53 9.67
C VAL A 79 -15.12 -2.71 8.72
N PRO A 80 -15.03 -3.55 7.67
CA PRO A 80 -16.07 -3.67 6.66
C PRO A 80 -17.20 -4.62 7.09
N LEU A 81 -17.86 -4.33 8.23
CA LEU A 81 -18.91 -5.20 8.81
C LEU A 81 -20.04 -5.53 7.85
N TYR A 82 -20.38 -4.59 6.95
CA TYR A 82 -21.41 -4.77 5.92
C TYR A 82 -21.13 -5.94 4.96
N LEU A 83 -19.88 -6.42 4.89
CA LEU A 83 -19.45 -7.54 4.06
C LEU A 83 -19.52 -8.91 4.77
N ASN A 84 -19.62 -8.97 6.10
CA ASN A 84 -19.56 -10.22 6.88
C ASN A 84 -20.65 -11.24 6.49
N LYS A 85 -21.80 -10.77 6.01
CA LYS A 85 -22.89 -11.64 5.53
C LYS A 85 -22.60 -12.35 4.21
N TYR A 86 -21.59 -11.91 3.45
CA TYR A 86 -21.30 -12.42 2.10
C TYR A 86 -20.05 -13.29 2.03
N PHE A 87 -19.12 -13.13 2.98
CA PHE A 87 -17.82 -13.79 2.97
C PHE A 87 -17.63 -14.58 4.26
N ILE A 88 -17.05 -15.78 4.13
CA ILE A 88 -16.69 -16.62 5.28
C ILE A 88 -15.39 -16.17 5.95
N ALA A 89 -14.57 -15.40 5.22
CA ALA A 89 -13.34 -14.79 5.71
C ALA A 89 -13.04 -13.51 4.90
N ILE A 90 -12.61 -12.47 5.58
CA ILE A 90 -12.19 -11.19 4.99
C ILE A 90 -10.79 -10.86 5.48
N PHE A 91 -9.84 -10.79 4.57
CA PHE A 91 -8.47 -10.36 4.81
C PHE A 91 -8.34 -8.91 4.42
N LYS A 92 -7.94 -8.03 5.34
CA LYS A 92 -7.88 -6.58 5.08
C LYS A 92 -6.60 -5.94 5.63
N CYS A 93 -6.01 -5.05 4.85
CA CYS A 93 -4.93 -4.16 5.29
C CYS A 93 -5.46 -3.07 6.24
N TYR A 94 -4.62 -2.60 7.17
CA TYR A 94 -4.95 -1.50 8.08
C TYR A 94 -6.23 -1.76 8.91
N LEU A 95 -6.33 -2.91 9.58
CA LEU A 95 -7.37 -3.10 10.60
C LEU A 95 -7.01 -2.39 11.90
N SER A 96 -8.00 -1.80 12.57
CA SER A 96 -7.81 -1.20 13.89
C SER A 96 -7.47 -2.27 14.93
N LYS A 97 -6.72 -1.95 15.98
CA LYS A 97 -6.32 -2.92 17.03
C LYS A 97 -7.50 -3.49 17.85
N HIS A 98 -8.70 -2.94 17.69
CA HIS A 98 -9.90 -3.29 18.46
C HIS A 98 -10.97 -3.96 17.61
N HIS A 99 -10.56 -4.74 16.59
CA HIS A 99 -11.51 -5.55 15.84
C HIS A 99 -11.66 -6.93 16.52
N ASP A 100 -12.76 -7.14 17.23
CA ASP A 100 -13.11 -8.43 17.85
C ASP A 100 -14.12 -9.22 16.98
N GLU A 101 -14.04 -9.04 15.66
CA GLU A 101 -15.04 -9.55 14.73
C GLU A 101 -14.66 -10.93 14.22
N GLU A 102 -15.56 -11.90 14.45
CA GLU A 102 -15.44 -13.23 13.87
C GLU A 102 -15.40 -13.11 12.34
N ARG A 103 -14.31 -13.58 11.72
CA ARG A 103 -14.07 -13.71 10.26
C ARG A 103 -13.35 -12.56 9.57
N ILE A 104 -12.97 -11.49 10.26
CA ILE A 104 -12.13 -10.44 9.69
C ILE A 104 -10.71 -10.60 10.21
N TYR A 105 -9.74 -10.73 9.31
CA TYR A 105 -8.35 -11.04 9.63
C TYR A 105 -7.42 -9.97 9.07
N PRO A 106 -6.33 -9.64 9.80
CA PRO A 106 -5.33 -8.72 9.30
C PRO A 106 -4.62 -9.32 8.09
N PHE A 107 -4.40 -8.48 7.08
CA PHE A 107 -3.61 -8.80 5.91
C PHE A 107 -2.41 -7.86 5.83
N SER A 108 -1.22 -8.42 5.59
CA SER A 108 0.00 -7.62 5.45
C SER A 108 -0.04 -6.87 4.12
N LEU A 109 0.30 -5.58 4.17
CA LEU A 109 0.50 -4.76 2.99
C LEU A 109 1.61 -5.37 2.12
N GLY A 110 1.38 -5.45 0.81
CA GLY A 110 2.32 -6.03 -0.13
C GLY A 110 3.48 -5.10 -0.47
N TYR A 111 4.49 -5.64 -1.16
CA TYR A 111 5.53 -4.85 -1.81
C TYR A 111 5.16 -4.53 -3.26
N HIS A 112 5.75 -3.47 -3.79
CA HIS A 112 5.57 -3.06 -5.18
C HIS A 112 6.22 -4.07 -6.13
N LYS A 113 5.53 -4.44 -7.22
CA LYS A 113 5.93 -5.46 -8.20
C LYS A 113 7.26 -5.17 -8.90
N ASP A 114 7.63 -3.90 -8.96
CA ASP A 114 8.85 -3.43 -9.61
C ASP A 114 10.06 -3.40 -8.66
N VAL A 115 9.89 -3.74 -7.37
CA VAL A 115 11.01 -3.80 -6.43
C VAL A 115 11.72 -5.15 -6.55
N PRO A 116 13.00 -5.17 -6.94
CA PRO A 116 13.75 -6.42 -7.08
C PRO A 116 14.00 -7.07 -5.72
N HIS A 117 14.22 -8.39 -5.74
CA HIS A 117 14.65 -9.10 -4.54
C HIS A 117 16.13 -8.85 -4.29
N LEU A 118 16.46 -8.24 -3.15
CA LEU A 118 17.82 -7.88 -2.78
C LEU A 118 18.31 -8.72 -1.60
N SER A 119 19.63 -8.95 -1.56
CA SER A 119 20.27 -9.54 -0.39
C SER A 119 20.17 -8.60 0.80
N ILE A 120 19.89 -9.15 1.99
CA ILE A 120 19.88 -8.36 3.22
C ILE A 120 21.31 -7.92 3.55
N ILE A 121 21.56 -6.62 3.52
CA ILE A 121 22.83 -6.02 3.96
C ILE A 121 22.70 -5.68 5.46
N PRO A 122 23.59 -6.20 6.33
CA PRO A 122 23.64 -5.83 7.74
C PRO A 122 23.78 -4.32 7.94
N ILE A 123 23.17 -3.77 9.00
CA ILE A 123 23.11 -2.31 9.18
C ILE A 123 24.48 -1.63 9.21
N ASN A 124 25.50 -2.31 9.75
CA ASN A 124 26.87 -1.78 9.86
C ASN A 124 27.63 -1.76 8.53
N ASP A 125 27.15 -2.51 7.54
CA ASP A 125 27.78 -2.61 6.21
C ASP A 125 27.12 -1.68 5.19
N ARG A 126 26.04 -0.98 5.56
CA ARG A 126 25.32 -0.07 4.67
C ARG A 126 26.08 1.24 4.50
N LEU A 127 26.23 1.68 3.25
CA LEU A 127 26.85 2.97 2.92
C LEU A 127 25.98 4.16 3.35
N THR A 128 24.66 4.01 3.21
CA THR A 128 23.66 5.05 3.52
C THR A 128 23.17 4.88 4.96
N ASN A 129 23.33 5.92 5.78
CA ASN A 129 22.89 5.89 7.17
C ASN A 129 21.43 6.33 7.34
N VAL A 130 21.00 7.32 6.55
CA VAL A 130 19.62 7.83 6.56
C VAL A 130 19.11 7.88 5.14
N PHE A 131 17.97 7.24 4.89
CA PHE A 131 17.30 7.27 3.59
C PHE A 131 15.88 7.79 3.73
N PHE A 132 15.50 8.74 2.87
CA PHE A 132 14.12 9.18 2.69
C PHE A 132 13.86 9.55 1.23
N SER A 133 12.75 9.07 0.68
CA SER A 133 12.19 9.53 -0.58
C SER A 133 10.69 9.66 -0.44
N GLY A 134 10.13 10.86 -0.66
CA GLY A 134 8.70 11.06 -0.46
C GLY A 134 8.15 12.37 -0.99
N ASN A 135 6.85 12.38 -1.31
CA ASN A 135 6.20 13.54 -1.92
C ASN A 135 6.02 14.70 -0.93
N LEU A 136 6.58 15.88 -1.23
CA LEU A 136 6.42 17.09 -0.40
C LEU A 136 5.02 17.72 -0.51
N GLU A 137 4.29 17.43 -1.59
CA GLU A 137 2.97 18.04 -1.81
C GLU A 137 1.90 17.50 -0.85
N ASN A 138 2.21 16.45 -0.11
CA ASN A 138 1.35 15.96 0.96
C ASN A 138 1.70 16.68 2.26
N ASP A 139 0.70 17.34 2.87
CA ASP A 139 0.88 18.14 4.08
C ASP A 139 1.47 17.33 5.26
N SER A 140 1.27 16.00 5.28
CA SER A 140 1.85 15.10 6.30
C SER A 140 3.39 15.11 6.35
N ARG A 141 4.07 15.53 5.28
CA ARG A 141 5.54 15.55 5.18
C ARG A 141 6.12 16.96 5.29
N LEU A 142 5.28 17.99 5.37
CA LEU A 142 5.71 19.38 5.44
C LEU A 142 6.46 19.70 6.72
N SER A 143 6.04 19.17 7.87
CA SER A 143 6.76 19.38 9.13
C SER A 143 8.16 18.78 9.07
N PHE A 144 8.28 17.55 8.56
CA PHE A 144 9.58 16.89 8.39
C PHE A 144 10.50 17.66 7.44
N TYR A 145 9.98 18.08 6.28
CA TYR A 145 10.73 18.92 5.34
C TYR A 145 11.18 20.25 5.97
N LYS A 146 10.30 20.89 6.73
CA LYS A 146 10.60 22.15 7.39
C LYS A 146 11.82 22.02 8.29
N GLU A 147 11.88 20.98 9.13
CA GLU A 147 13.00 20.70 10.04
C GLU A 147 14.34 20.49 9.33
N LEU A 148 14.31 19.91 8.14
CA LEU A 148 15.50 19.63 7.33
C LEU A 148 15.94 20.82 6.45
N SER A 149 15.11 21.83 6.31
CA SER A 149 15.38 22.96 5.42
C SER A 149 15.73 24.23 6.20
N PRO A 150 16.29 25.25 5.54
CA PRO A 150 16.44 26.59 6.13
C PRO A 150 15.10 27.20 6.60
N LEU A 151 13.96 26.67 6.18
CA LEU A 151 12.63 27.14 6.56
C LEU A 151 12.21 26.73 7.98
N ARG A 152 13.02 25.93 8.70
CA ARG A 152 12.81 25.60 10.12
C ARG A 152 12.57 26.81 11.02
N PHE A 153 13.16 27.95 10.67
CA PHE A 153 13.03 29.20 11.43
C PHE A 153 11.75 29.99 11.13
N ILE A 154 10.98 29.60 10.11
CA ILE A 154 9.70 30.24 9.80
C ILE A 154 8.65 29.76 10.82
N PRO A 155 7.84 30.64 11.42
CA PRO A 155 6.75 30.23 12.29
C PRO A 155 5.77 29.30 11.57
N ASP A 156 5.30 28.24 12.24
CA ASP A 156 4.41 27.22 11.66
C ASP A 156 3.18 27.83 10.97
N ARG A 157 2.53 28.79 11.63
CA ARG A 157 1.36 29.48 11.10
C ARG A 157 1.62 30.12 9.72
N VAL A 158 2.83 30.65 9.51
CA VAL A 158 3.23 31.25 8.23
C VAL A 158 3.58 30.16 7.22
N PHE A 159 4.35 29.16 7.65
CA PHE A 159 4.82 28.09 6.78
C PHE A 159 3.68 27.26 6.17
N TYR A 160 2.69 26.86 6.97
CA TYR A 160 1.56 26.07 6.48
C TYR A 160 0.60 26.88 5.58
N GLN A 161 0.65 28.21 5.63
CA GLN A 161 -0.11 29.10 4.74
C GLN A 161 0.54 29.33 3.38
N ILE A 162 1.79 28.88 3.18
CA ILE A 162 2.47 29.02 1.89
C ILE A 162 1.69 28.25 0.82
N LYS A 163 1.29 28.95 -0.23
CA LYS A 163 0.50 28.38 -1.32
C LYS A 163 1.25 27.25 -2.04
N LYS A 164 0.52 26.27 -2.57
CA LYS A 164 1.10 25.09 -3.24
C LYS A 164 1.98 25.47 -4.43
N GLU A 165 1.63 26.54 -5.14
CA GLU A 165 2.38 27.08 -6.29
C GLU A 165 3.74 27.64 -5.89
N ILE A 166 3.92 28.03 -4.63
CA ILE A 166 5.22 28.47 -4.08
C ILE A 166 6.01 27.26 -3.61
N LYS A 167 5.35 26.29 -2.94
CA LYS A 167 5.97 25.05 -2.46
C LYS A 167 6.69 24.28 -3.58
N LYS A 168 6.30 24.41 -4.86
CA LYS A 168 7.00 23.77 -6.00
C LYS A 168 8.45 24.21 -6.18
N TYR A 169 8.81 25.40 -5.70
CA TYR A 169 10.18 25.95 -5.77
C TYR A 169 11.03 25.61 -4.54
N PHE A 170 10.46 24.97 -3.54
CA PHE A 170 11.22 24.49 -2.39
C PHE A 170 12.30 23.50 -2.85
N PRO A 171 13.55 23.63 -2.35
CA PRO A 171 14.60 22.64 -2.55
C PRO A 171 14.08 21.24 -2.25
N ARG A 172 14.46 20.28 -3.07
CA ARG A 172 13.97 18.90 -2.98
C ARG A 172 15.01 17.92 -2.48
N ASP A 173 16.27 18.25 -2.70
CA ASP A 173 17.39 17.49 -2.18
C ASP A 173 17.80 18.07 -0.82
N CYS A 174 17.66 17.24 0.21
CA CYS A 174 18.10 17.47 1.58
C CYS A 174 19.17 16.44 1.99
N SER A 175 19.84 15.83 1.01
CA SER A 175 20.91 14.86 1.24
C SER A 175 22.11 15.52 1.93
N ASN A 176 22.93 14.70 2.58
CA ASN A 176 24.10 15.11 3.36
C ASN A 176 23.85 16.04 4.57
N ILE A 177 22.59 16.26 4.99
CA ILE A 177 22.31 16.89 6.30
C ILE A 177 22.86 16.04 7.43
N PHE A 178 22.74 14.72 7.31
CA PHE A 178 23.49 13.76 8.13
C PHE A 178 24.58 13.13 7.26
N LYS A 179 25.68 12.70 7.90
CA LYS A 179 26.76 12.02 7.18
C LYS A 179 26.19 10.80 6.42
N ASN A 180 26.43 10.75 5.11
CA ASN A 180 25.96 9.72 4.20
C ASN A 180 24.41 9.55 4.19
N SER A 181 23.66 10.66 4.29
CA SER A 181 22.20 10.61 4.13
C SER A 181 21.74 10.92 2.72
N ILE A 182 20.77 10.17 2.22
CA ILE A 182 20.03 10.44 0.98
C ILE A 182 18.61 10.84 1.38
N ILE A 183 18.24 12.10 1.18
CA ILE A 183 16.92 12.61 1.58
C ILE A 183 16.36 13.44 0.44
N ASN A 184 15.39 12.88 -0.29
CA ASN A 184 14.80 13.51 -1.46
C ASN A 184 13.29 13.68 -1.35
N PHE A 185 12.80 14.84 -1.75
CA PHE A 185 11.40 15.21 -1.74
C PHE A 185 10.83 15.27 -3.16
N THR A 186 9.98 14.32 -3.51
CA THR A 186 9.47 14.16 -4.88
C THR A 186 8.32 15.13 -5.21
N ARG A 187 7.91 15.17 -6.48
CA ARG A 187 6.79 15.98 -6.99
C ARG A 187 5.63 15.07 -7.37
N GLY A 188 4.82 14.68 -6.40
CA GLY A 188 3.66 13.80 -6.63
C GLY A 188 3.89 12.33 -6.30
N PHE A 189 2.85 11.54 -6.54
CA PHE A 189 2.86 10.09 -6.36
C PHE A 189 3.64 9.42 -7.51
N SER A 190 4.37 8.35 -7.19
CA SER A 190 5.19 7.57 -8.14
C SER A 190 6.25 8.37 -8.95
N SER A 191 6.67 9.54 -8.47
CA SER A 191 7.74 10.35 -9.10
C SER A 191 9.08 10.27 -8.36
N GLY A 192 9.25 9.23 -7.54
CA GLY A 192 10.48 8.94 -6.83
C GLY A 192 11.44 8.09 -7.63
N LEU A 193 12.22 7.28 -6.91
CA LEU A 193 13.15 6.33 -7.50
C LEU A 193 12.38 5.23 -8.23
N SER A 194 12.91 4.77 -9.35
CA SER A 194 12.55 3.50 -9.97
C SER A 194 12.93 2.33 -9.04
N GLY A 195 12.40 1.14 -9.34
CA GLY A 195 12.73 -0.07 -8.58
C GLY A 195 14.23 -0.37 -8.56
N ASP A 196 14.92 -0.13 -9.67
CA ASP A 196 16.37 -0.33 -9.80
C ASP A 196 17.18 0.76 -9.10
N GLU A 197 16.70 2.01 -9.06
CA GLU A 197 17.38 3.09 -8.32
C GLU A 197 17.17 3.00 -6.80
N TYR A 198 16.07 2.36 -6.37
CA TYR A 198 15.82 2.07 -4.96
C TYR A 198 16.68 0.91 -4.44
N ALA A 199 17.11 0.02 -5.36
CA ALA A 199 17.83 -1.20 -5.07
C ALA A 199 19.34 -1.00 -4.84
#